data_AF-A0A918D4B4-F1
#
_entry.id   AF-A0A918D4B4-F1
#
_cell.length_a   1.000
_cell.length_b   1.000
_cell.length_c   1.000
_cell.angle_alpha   90.00
_cell.angle_beta   90.00
_cell.angle_gamma   90.00
#
_symmetry.space_group_name_H-M   'P 1'
#
loop_
_entity.id
_entity.type
_entity.pdbx_description
1 polymer ?
#
loop_
_entity_poly.entity_id
_entity_poly.type
_entity_poly.pdbx_seq_one_letter_code
_entity_poly.pdbx_strand_id
1 'polypeptide(L)'
;MKARYVLFTAFLSLIINGISLYNLPIGYISIFVMLLVFIPNLFLKIIAIGKNKKAKGANHILVKAAVDFEKNTHSKVPYILLIVMMYIGGGALISFKIYQYDYIDALVTDNVHFPMFYIVAPYLIGVGYVLFVASLVMMTGHFRKIFREAGMFQKNEESKYVEG
;
A
#
# COMPACT_ATOMS: atom_id res chain seq x y z
N MET A 1 -6.63 5.00 10.39
CA MET A 1 -6.24 5.86 9.26
C MET A 1 -7.05 5.52 8.01
N LYS A 2 -7.45 6.50 7.19
CA LYS A 2 -8.20 6.24 5.94
C LYS A 2 -7.23 5.87 4.80
N ALA A 3 -7.61 4.90 3.97
CA ALA A 3 -6.82 4.42 2.83
C ALA A 3 -6.36 5.54 1.89
N ARG A 4 -7.25 6.53 1.66
CA ARG A 4 -6.96 7.69 0.79
C ARG A 4 -5.67 8.43 1.15
N TYR A 5 -5.35 8.51 2.45
CA TYR A 5 -4.14 9.21 2.89
C TYR A 5 -2.89 8.40 2.58
N VAL A 6 -2.93 7.09 2.83
CA VAL A 6 -1.82 6.19 2.50
C VAL A 6 -1.56 6.20 0.99
N LEU A 7 -2.62 6.05 0.19
CA LEU A 7 -2.54 6.08 -1.28
C LEU A 7 -2.01 7.42 -1.79
N PHE A 8 -2.49 8.54 -1.25
CA PHE A 8 -1.99 9.86 -1.63
C PHE A 8 -0.51 10.04 -1.30
N THR A 9 -0.07 9.60 -0.11
CA THR A 9 1.32 9.73 0.32
C THR A 9 2.25 8.80 -0.47
N ALA A 10 1.81 7.58 -0.79
CA ALA A 10 2.56 6.66 -1.63
C ALA A 10 2.62 7.14 -3.09
N PHE A 11 1.57 7.79 -3.58
CA PHE A 11 1.55 8.43 -4.90
C PHE A 11 2.51 9.62 -4.97
N LEU A 12 2.51 10.50 -3.96
CA LEU A 12 3.48 11.59 -3.87
C LEU A 12 4.92 11.04 -3.76
N SER A 13 5.13 10.00 -2.96
CA SER A 13 6.42 9.30 -2.88
C SER A 13 6.86 8.80 -4.26
N LEU A 14 5.97 8.14 -5.01
CA LEU A 14 6.26 7.65 -6.35
C LEU A 14 6.67 8.80 -7.29
N ILE A 15 5.89 9.88 -7.34
CA ILE A 15 6.19 11.02 -8.21
C ILE A 15 7.52 11.66 -7.84
N ILE A 16 7.72 12.01 -6.57
CA ILE A 16 8.92 12.73 -6.13
C ILE A 16 10.17 11.87 -6.32
N ASN A 17 10.13 10.58 -5.96
CA ASN A 17 11.26 9.67 -6.17
C ASN A 17 11.50 9.41 -7.67
N GLY A 18 10.46 9.35 -8.48
CA GLY A 18 10.55 9.24 -9.94
C GLY A 18 11.20 10.47 -10.58
N ILE A 19 10.77 11.68 -10.20
CA ILE A 19 11.36 12.95 -10.67
C ILE A 19 12.81 13.08 -10.20
N SER A 20 13.12 12.61 -8.99
CA SER A 20 14.50 12.70 -8.47
C SER A 20 15.50 11.92 -9.32
N LEU A 21 15.08 10.87 -10.04
CA LEU A 21 15.91 9.89 -10.75
C LEU A 21 16.85 9.07 -9.83
N TYR A 22 17.47 9.71 -8.83
CA TYR A 22 18.34 9.10 -7.82
C TYR A 22 17.63 8.06 -6.93
N ASN A 23 16.31 8.20 -6.75
CA ASN A 23 15.52 7.29 -5.91
C ASN A 23 14.52 6.44 -6.72
N LEU A 24 14.76 6.21 -8.01
CA LEU A 24 13.87 5.39 -8.85
C LEU A 24 13.45 4.05 -8.23
N PRO A 25 14.36 3.25 -7.61
CA PRO A 25 13.97 2.00 -6.95
C PRO A 25 12.92 2.20 -5.83
N ILE A 26 13.00 3.32 -5.10
CA ILE A 26 12.07 3.70 -4.04
C ILE A 26 10.72 4.15 -4.63
N GLY A 27 10.77 4.81 -5.79
CA GLY A 27 9.59 5.06 -6.61
C GLY A 27 8.86 3.77 -6.95
N TYR A 28 9.56 2.76 -7.48
CA TYR A 28 8.96 1.47 -7.83
C TYR A 28 8.31 0.76 -6.65
N ILE A 29 8.98 0.69 -5.50
CA ILE A 29 8.40 0.01 -4.31
C ILE A 29 7.17 0.75 -3.76
N SER A 30 7.06 2.08 -3.99
CA SER A 30 5.87 2.85 -3.62
C SER A 30 4.61 2.38 -4.37
N ILE A 31 4.75 1.80 -5.58
CA ILE A 31 3.63 1.16 -6.31
C ILE A 31 3.09 -0.03 -5.50
N PHE A 32 3.96 -0.87 -4.96
CA PHE A 32 3.55 -2.04 -4.20
C PHE A 32 2.83 -1.65 -2.91
N VAL A 33 3.27 -0.59 -2.24
CA VAL A 33 2.54 0.01 -1.11
C VAL A 33 1.14 0.44 -1.53
N MET A 34 1.00 1.11 -2.69
CA MET A 34 -0.31 1.50 -3.21
C MET A 34 -1.20 0.29 -3.51
N LEU A 35 -0.68 -0.72 -4.21
CA LEU A 35 -1.43 -1.94 -4.55
C LEU A 35 -1.88 -2.69 -3.29
N LEU A 36 -0.98 -2.83 -2.31
CA LEU A 36 -1.26 -3.53 -1.06
C LEU A 36 -2.41 -2.85 -0.30
N VAL A 37 -2.48 -1.51 -0.31
CA VAL A 37 -3.59 -0.77 0.32
C VAL A 37 -4.84 -0.78 -0.56
N PHE A 38 -4.70 -0.63 -1.88
CA PHE A 38 -5.83 -0.47 -2.79
C PHE A 38 -6.69 -1.73 -2.86
N ILE A 39 -6.06 -2.90 -3.04
CA ILE A 39 -6.77 -4.18 -3.28
C ILE A 39 -7.73 -4.51 -2.12
N PRO A 40 -7.30 -4.55 -0.83
CA PRO A 40 -8.20 -4.85 0.28
C PRO A 40 -9.33 -3.82 0.42
N ASN A 41 -9.05 -2.54 0.18
CA ASN A 41 -10.10 -1.52 0.25
C ASN A 41 -11.12 -1.65 -0.88
N LEU A 42 -10.71 -2.10 -2.06
CA LEU A 42 -11.63 -2.41 -3.16
C LEU A 42 -12.55 -3.56 -2.74
N PHE A 43 -11.99 -4.65 -2.19
CA PHE A 43 -12.79 -5.78 -1.68
C PHE A 43 -13.77 -5.34 -0.58
N LEU A 44 -13.31 -4.56 0.42
CA LEU A 44 -14.20 -4.02 1.47
C LEU A 44 -15.35 -3.19 0.90
N LYS A 45 -15.11 -2.38 -0.13
CA LYS A 45 -16.17 -1.64 -0.83
C LYS A 45 -17.14 -2.56 -1.58
N ILE A 46 -16.63 -3.57 -2.28
CA ILE A 46 -17.45 -4.56 -2.99
C ILE A 46 -18.37 -5.29 -2.01
N ILE A 47 -17.84 -5.73 -0.85
CA ILE A 47 -18.62 -6.36 0.22
C ILE A 47 -19.72 -5.42 0.72
N ALA A 48 -19.40 -4.16 1.04
CA ALA A 48 -20.38 -3.19 1.52
C ALA A 48 -21.50 -2.93 0.50
N ILE A 49 -21.15 -2.82 -0.80
CA ILE A 49 -22.14 -2.70 -1.88
C ILE A 49 -23.00 -3.95 -1.97
N GLY A 50 -22.41 -5.14 -1.86
CA GLY A 50 -23.10 -6.43 -1.82
C GLY A 50 -24.14 -6.49 -0.71
N LYS A 51 -23.77 -6.12 0.52
CA LYS A 51 -24.69 -6.07 1.68
C LYS A 51 -25.85 -5.12 1.45
N ASN A 52 -25.57 -3.90 0.96
CA ASN A 52 -26.61 -2.92 0.67
C ASN A 52 -27.58 -3.38 -0.42
N LYS A 53 -27.09 -4.08 -1.44
CA LYS A 53 -27.95 -4.64 -2.49
C LYS A 53 -28.77 -5.84 -1.99
N LYS A 54 -28.18 -6.71 -1.17
CA LYS A 54 -28.90 -7.82 -0.53
C LYS A 54 -30.06 -7.30 0.34
N ALA A 55 -29.83 -6.24 1.11
CA ALA A 55 -30.87 -5.58 1.91
C ALA A 55 -32.02 -5.00 1.06
N LYS A 56 -31.74 -4.64 -0.20
CA LYS A 56 -32.73 -4.18 -1.19
C LYS A 56 -33.38 -5.33 -1.98
N GLY A 57 -33.22 -6.59 -1.55
CA GLY A 57 -33.82 -7.77 -2.18
C GLY A 57 -33.08 -8.33 -3.38
N ALA A 58 -31.88 -7.83 -3.69
CA ALA A 58 -31.11 -8.33 -4.83
C ALA A 58 -30.49 -9.71 -4.54
N ASN A 59 -30.77 -10.71 -5.40
CA ASN A 59 -30.38 -12.11 -5.19
C ASN A 59 -29.47 -12.70 -6.28
N HIS A 60 -28.65 -11.88 -6.94
CA HIS A 60 -27.73 -12.34 -7.97
C HIS A 60 -26.40 -12.89 -7.41
N ILE A 61 -25.73 -13.74 -8.20
CA ILE A 61 -24.52 -14.49 -7.84
C ILE A 61 -23.42 -13.56 -7.26
N LEU A 62 -23.22 -12.38 -7.83
CA LEU A 62 -22.22 -11.41 -7.37
C LEU A 62 -22.50 -10.88 -5.95
N VAL A 63 -23.78 -10.71 -5.58
CA VAL A 63 -24.18 -10.27 -4.24
C VAL A 63 -23.99 -11.39 -3.23
N LYS A 64 -24.30 -12.64 -3.59
CA LYS A 64 -24.03 -13.82 -2.75
C LYS A 64 -22.53 -13.98 -2.51
N ALA A 65 -21.72 -13.99 -3.57
CA ALA A 65 -20.27 -14.11 -3.49
C ALA A 65 -19.63 -13.01 -2.60
N ALA A 66 -20.08 -11.76 -2.72
CA ALA A 66 -19.56 -10.66 -1.89
C ALA A 66 -19.89 -10.83 -0.40
N VAL A 67 -21.07 -11.36 -0.06
CA VAL A 67 -21.47 -11.61 1.34
C VAL A 67 -20.80 -12.86 1.90
N ASP A 68 -20.68 -13.92 1.11
CA ASP A 68 -20.02 -15.16 1.52
C ASP A 68 -18.51 -14.96 1.72
N PHE A 69 -17.89 -14.06 0.95
CA PHE A 69 -16.50 -13.66 1.15
C PHE A 69 -16.26 -12.99 2.51
N GLU A 70 -17.21 -12.24 3.05
CA GLU A 70 -17.10 -11.65 4.40
C GLU A 70 -17.24 -12.71 5.50
N LYS A 71 -18.06 -13.76 5.27
CA LYS A 71 -18.30 -14.83 6.24
C LYS A 71 -17.08 -15.73 6.45
N ASN A 72 -16.29 -15.92 5.41
CA ASN A 72 -15.05 -16.68 5.51
C ASN A 72 -13.99 -15.83 6.24
N THR A 73 -13.55 -16.27 7.42
CA THR A 73 -12.48 -15.58 8.14
C THR A 73 -11.18 -15.69 7.37
N HIS A 74 -10.65 -14.56 6.92
CA HIS A 74 -9.40 -14.48 6.19
C HIS A 74 -8.22 -14.37 7.15
N SER A 75 -7.12 -15.05 6.84
CA SER A 75 -5.89 -14.97 7.65
C SER A 75 -5.23 -13.60 7.52
N LYS A 76 -4.80 -13.05 8.66
CA LYS A 76 -4.03 -11.79 8.73
C LYS A 76 -2.55 -12.00 8.35
N VAL A 77 -2.05 -13.23 8.49
CA VAL A 77 -0.64 -13.61 8.28
C VAL A 77 -0.08 -13.18 6.92
N PRO A 78 -0.72 -13.47 5.77
CA PRO A 78 -0.18 -13.06 4.47
C PRO A 78 -0.02 -11.55 4.34
N TYR A 79 -0.97 -10.76 4.88
CA TYR A 79 -0.87 -9.30 4.85
C TYR A 79 0.25 -8.77 5.75
N ILE A 80 0.45 -9.37 6.93
CA ILE A 80 1.55 -9.01 7.83
C ILE A 80 2.90 -9.33 7.16
N LEU A 81 3.04 -10.51 6.55
CA LEU A 81 4.24 -10.89 5.82
C LEU A 81 4.54 -9.92 4.68
N LEU A 82 3.53 -9.53 3.88
CA LEU A 82 3.69 -8.54 2.83
C LEU A 82 4.12 -7.17 3.37
N ILE A 83 3.56 -6.72 4.49
CA ILE A 83 3.99 -5.47 5.13
C ILE A 83 5.46 -5.56 5.56
N VAL A 84 5.87 -6.65 6.21
CA VAL A 84 7.26 -6.87 6.63
C VAL A 84 8.20 -6.90 5.42
N MET A 85 7.82 -7.58 4.34
CA MET A 85 8.59 -7.58 3.08
C MET A 85 8.74 -6.18 2.49
N MET A 86 7.74 -5.30 2.61
CA MET A 86 7.87 -3.90 2.16
C MET A 86 8.90 -3.12 2.99
N TYR A 87 8.99 -3.36 4.31
CA TYR A 87 10.02 -2.74 5.15
C TYR A 87 11.43 -3.25 4.81
N ILE A 88 11.60 -4.57 4.69
CA ILE A 88 12.88 -5.19 4.37
C ILE A 88 13.32 -4.79 2.96
N GLY A 89 12.45 -4.95 1.97
CA GLY A 89 12.70 -4.55 0.59
C GLY A 89 12.98 -3.04 0.47
N GLY A 90 12.23 -2.22 1.19
CA GLY A 90 12.48 -0.79 1.30
C GLY A 90 13.89 -0.51 1.80
N GLY A 91 14.26 -1.01 2.98
CA GLY A 91 15.60 -0.81 3.55
C GLY A 91 16.74 -1.33 2.67
N ALA A 92 16.54 -2.47 2.01
CA ALA A 92 17.51 -3.04 1.07
C ALA A 92 17.71 -2.12 -0.15
N LEU A 93 16.64 -1.57 -0.72
CA LEU A 93 16.73 -0.63 -1.85
C LEU A 93 17.37 0.70 -1.47
N ILE A 94 17.14 1.19 -0.24
CA ILE A 94 17.85 2.37 0.28
C ILE A 94 19.35 2.08 0.35
N SER A 95 19.73 0.93 0.91
CA SER A 95 21.13 0.52 1.04
C SER A 95 21.81 0.33 -0.32
N PHE A 96 21.10 -0.32 -1.26
CA PHE A 96 21.56 -0.50 -2.63
C PHE A 96 21.80 0.83 -3.34
N LYS A 97 20.88 1.80 -3.19
CA LYS A 97 21.03 3.14 -3.75
C LYS A 97 22.25 3.85 -3.19
N ILE A 98 22.49 3.76 -1.88
CA ILE A 98 23.68 4.36 -1.25
C ILE A 98 24.96 3.72 -1.81
N TYR A 99 24.99 2.39 -1.94
CA TYR A 99 26.14 1.67 -2.48
C TYR A 99 26.42 1.97 -3.97
N GLN A 100 25.36 2.19 -4.76
CA GLN A 100 25.44 2.50 -6.20
C GLN A 100 25.35 4.00 -6.49
N TYR A 101 25.59 4.86 -5.49
CA TYR A 101 25.36 6.30 -5.63
C TYR A 101 26.16 6.89 -6.80
N ASP A 102 27.46 6.61 -6.87
CA ASP A 102 28.35 7.17 -7.90
C ASP A 102 27.94 6.73 -9.31
N TYR A 103 27.49 5.48 -9.46
CA TYR A 103 26.97 4.98 -10.74
C TYR A 103 25.69 5.70 -11.15
N ILE A 104 24.76 5.90 -10.21
CA ILE A 104 23.51 6.60 -10.47
C ILE A 104 23.78 8.09 -10.77
N ASP A 105 24.71 8.72 -10.04
CA ASP A 105 25.11 10.10 -10.25
C ASP A 105 25.69 10.30 -11.65
N ALA A 106 26.65 9.45 -12.06
CA ALA A 106 27.21 9.47 -13.41
C ALA A 106 26.12 9.31 -14.49
N LEU A 107 25.21 8.35 -14.30
CA LEU A 107 24.12 8.11 -15.25
C LEU A 107 23.17 9.31 -15.35
N VAL A 108 22.89 9.99 -14.24
CA VAL A 108 22.05 11.19 -14.23
C VAL A 108 22.80 12.37 -14.85
N THR A 109 24.08 12.57 -14.52
CA THR A 109 24.91 13.66 -15.06
C THR A 109 25.06 13.58 -16.57
N ASP A 110 25.22 12.38 -17.11
CA ASP A 110 25.42 12.17 -18.54
C ASP A 110 24.14 12.36 -19.37
N ASN A 111 22.97 12.28 -18.74
CA ASN A 111 21.69 12.29 -19.44
C ASN A 111 20.81 13.51 -19.12
N VAL A 112 21.05 14.22 -18.00
CA VAL A 112 20.25 15.36 -17.55
C VAL A 112 21.02 16.67 -17.70
N HIS A 113 20.73 17.41 -18.77
CA HIS A 113 21.40 18.67 -19.10
C HIS A 113 20.73 19.92 -18.48
N PHE A 114 20.07 19.78 -17.33
CA PHE A 114 19.35 20.88 -16.68
C PHE A 114 20.04 21.30 -15.37
N PRO A 115 20.83 22.38 -15.32
CA PRO A 115 21.63 22.75 -14.15
C PRO A 115 20.81 22.94 -12.86
N MET A 116 19.59 23.48 -12.99
CA MET A 116 18.68 23.67 -11.86
C MET A 116 18.21 22.32 -11.27
N PHE A 117 18.24 21.23 -12.03
CA PHE A 117 17.97 19.88 -11.52
C PHE A 117 18.92 19.53 -10.37
N TYR A 118 20.22 19.74 -10.54
CA TYR A 118 21.22 19.37 -9.53
C TYR A 118 21.10 20.17 -8.24
N ILE A 119 20.56 21.38 -8.31
CA ILE A 119 20.26 22.20 -7.13
C ILE A 119 19.06 21.63 -6.37
N VAL A 120 18.04 21.15 -7.09
CA VAL A 120 16.78 20.69 -6.51
C VAL A 120 16.82 19.20 -6.13
N ALA A 121 17.65 18.40 -6.79
CA ALA A 121 17.74 16.94 -6.63
C ALA A 121 17.99 16.48 -5.18
N PRO A 122 18.92 17.08 -4.39
CA PRO A 122 19.11 16.70 -3.00
C PRO A 122 17.84 16.84 -2.15
N TYR A 123 17.04 17.89 -2.40
CA TYR A 123 15.77 18.10 -1.72
C TYR A 123 14.72 17.06 -2.13
N LEU A 124 14.64 16.75 -3.43
CA LEU A 124 13.73 15.71 -3.93
C LEU A 124 14.07 14.33 -3.38
N ILE A 125 15.36 14.02 -3.26
CA ILE A 125 15.84 12.78 -2.64
C ILE A 125 15.37 12.71 -1.18
N GLY A 126 15.62 13.74 -0.39
CA GLY A 126 15.24 13.80 1.03
C GLY A 126 13.73 13.71 1.22
N VAL A 127 12.96 14.53 0.50
CA VAL A 127 11.49 14.52 0.56
C VAL A 127 10.94 13.16 0.11
N GLY A 128 11.49 12.57 -0.95
CA GLY A 128 11.11 11.25 -1.44
C GLY A 128 11.28 10.14 -0.41
N TYR A 129 12.38 10.15 0.36
CA TYR A 129 12.59 9.21 1.47
C TYR A 129 11.57 9.41 2.59
N VAL A 130 11.36 10.65 3.01
CA VAL A 130 10.41 10.96 4.10
C VAL A 130 9.00 10.53 3.71
N LEU A 131 8.58 10.82 2.48
CA LEU A 131 7.28 10.39 1.96
C LEU A 131 7.16 8.86 1.90
N PHE A 132 8.20 8.16 1.47
CA PHE A 132 8.20 6.70 1.44
C PHE A 132 8.06 6.10 2.85
N VAL A 133 8.90 6.51 3.80
CA VAL A 133 8.83 6.03 5.20
C VAL A 133 7.48 6.37 5.82
N ALA A 134 6.99 7.59 5.61
CA ALA A 134 5.68 8.01 6.08
C ALA A 134 4.57 7.10 5.50
N SER A 135 4.65 6.73 4.23
CA SER A 135 3.69 5.82 3.60
C SER A 135 3.69 4.42 4.23
N LEU A 136 4.86 3.88 4.62
CA LEU A 136 4.98 2.58 5.29
C LEU A 136 4.35 2.59 6.70
N VAL A 137 4.62 3.65 7.46
CA VAL A 137 4.04 3.85 8.80
C VAL A 137 2.52 3.99 8.70
N MET A 138 2.06 4.81 7.75
CA MET A 138 0.63 5.02 7.50
C MET A 138 -0.08 3.75 7.04
N MET A 139 0.55 2.95 6.17
CA MET A 139 0.08 1.64 5.74
C MET A 139 -0.10 0.71 6.94
N THR A 140 0.90 0.65 7.83
CA THR A 140 0.85 -0.17 9.06
C THR A 140 -0.34 0.25 9.94
N GLY A 141 -0.51 1.55 10.17
CA GLY A 141 -1.65 2.09 10.92
C GLY A 141 -3.01 1.85 10.25
N HIS A 142 -3.05 1.82 8.92
CA HIS A 142 -4.24 1.51 8.14
C HIS A 142 -4.64 0.04 8.25
N PHE A 143 -3.69 -0.89 8.08
CA PHE A 143 -3.94 -2.33 8.21
C PHE A 143 -4.29 -2.74 9.63
N ARG A 144 -3.65 -2.15 10.65
CA ARG A 144 -4.04 -2.36 12.06
C ARG A 144 -5.52 -2.00 12.29
N LYS A 145 -6.00 -0.92 11.66
CA LYS A 145 -7.42 -0.53 11.73
C LYS A 145 -8.30 -1.55 11.01
N ILE A 146 -7.94 -1.97 9.79
CA ILE A 146 -8.69 -2.97 9.02
C ILE A 146 -8.79 -4.30 9.79
N PHE A 147 -7.69 -4.82 10.32
CA PHE A 147 -7.68 -6.08 11.06
C PHE A 147 -8.51 -6.06 12.35
N ARG A 148 -8.78 -4.87 12.88
CA ARG A 148 -9.60 -4.69 14.08
C ARG A 148 -11.06 -4.49 13.74
N GLU A 149 -11.40 -3.85 12.62
CA GLU A 149 -12.76 -3.36 12.34
C GLU A 149 -13.47 -4.08 11.20
N ALA A 150 -12.76 -4.77 10.30
CA ALA A 150 -13.38 -5.46 9.18
C ALA A 150 -13.82 -6.88 9.55
N GLY A 151 -15.09 -7.20 9.32
CA GLY A 151 -15.70 -8.51 9.63
C GLY A 151 -14.96 -9.69 9.00
N MET A 152 -14.40 -9.51 7.79
CA MET A 152 -13.60 -10.55 7.11
C MET A 152 -12.36 -11.04 7.90
N PHE A 153 -11.87 -10.25 8.85
CA PHE A 153 -10.70 -10.57 9.68
C PHE A 153 -11.05 -10.84 11.15
N GLN A 154 -12.32 -10.74 11.51
CA GLN A 154 -12.84 -11.13 12.81
C GLN A 154 -13.42 -12.55 12.70
N LYS A 155 -13.15 -13.40 13.68
CA LYS A 155 -13.80 -14.70 13.76
C LYS A 155 -15.26 -14.42 14.12
N ASN A 156 -16.20 -14.74 13.23
CA ASN A 156 -17.62 -14.58 13.52
C ASN A 156 -17.96 -15.43 14.76
N GLU A 157 -18.38 -14.80 15.85
CA GLU A 157 -18.90 -15.50 17.03
C GLU A 157 -20.23 -16.21 16.74
N GLU A 158 -20.83 -16.01 15.56
CA GLU A 158 -22.02 -16.74 15.09
C GLU A 158 -21.78 -18.24 14.86
N SER A 159 -20.53 -18.73 14.90
CA SER A 159 -20.22 -20.17 14.80
C SER A 159 -20.44 -20.94 16.11
N LYS A 160 -20.78 -20.29 17.23
CA LYS A 160 -21.02 -20.99 18.52
C LYS A 160 -22.47 -21.36 18.80
N TYR A 161 -23.42 -20.98 17.93
CA TYR A 161 -24.85 -21.20 18.16
C TYR A 161 -25.59 -21.81 16.96
N VAL A 162 -24.91 -22.67 16.19
CA VAL A 162 -25.57 -23.56 15.21
C VAL A 162 -25.09 -25.00 15.42
N GLU A 163 -25.10 -25.45 16.66
CA GLU A 163 -25.24 -26.87 17.01
C GLU A 163 -26.13 -26.92 18.26
N GLY A 164 -27.35 -27.44 18.09
CA GLY A 164 -28.39 -27.51 19.11
C GLY A 164 -29.77 -27.47 18.48
#